data_AF-A0A2H6AFE7-F1
#
_entry.id   AF-A0A2H6AFE7-F1
#
_cell.length_a   1.000
_cell.length_b   1.000
_cell.length_c   1.000
_cell.angle_alpha   90.00
_cell.angle_beta   90.00
_cell.angle_gamma   90.00
#
_symmetry.space_group_name_H-M   'P 1'
#
loop_
_entity.id
_entity.type
_entity.pdbx_description
1 polymer ?
#
loop_
_entity_poly.entity_id
_entity_poly.type
_entity_poly.pdbx_seq_one_letter_code
_entity_poly.pdbx_strand_id
1 'polypeptide(L)'
;MSEVTPEAARRRLEAYLNSRRQVSEELALYVRQLFPRLKEEAEDIVQAVLAQVCAALQEKTSDHRWPAMQRRLQIYLNQGMDWDTAWRCYLRRLARWRAMDLLRCQEGRALVILSTYPNTDATSPPVEFPGDVPAPDEIVIEAERRERQVRWLSDIFRSFVEWCEHHANRSGLLTKEVYERRVRGQKADDIVQALHLSSRNHVDQIVKRARSWILEQIRKFDVHESVFITLFGREAFAQYKRNSANIPRAESAAPTSNKLGPKKNRIPAPIFRRFEDVLDFVVNEIGALCPSEERLRQYAANRTGRNFSDIRYHVEEAKCRLCLVELESMPSA
;
A
#
# COMPACT_ATOMS: atom_id res chain seq x y z
N MET A 1 29.13 20.28 -9.03
CA MET A 1 29.21 18.86 -8.62
C MET A 1 29.37 18.02 -9.86
N SER A 2 30.08 16.88 -9.80
CA SER A 2 30.18 15.97 -10.95
C SER A 2 28.85 15.24 -11.18
N GLU A 3 28.47 15.06 -12.45
CA GLU A 3 27.27 14.30 -12.81
C GLU A 3 27.47 12.79 -12.57
N VAL A 4 26.43 12.12 -12.09
CA VAL A 4 26.36 10.66 -11.97
C VAL A 4 26.28 10.04 -13.38
N THR A 5 27.41 9.58 -13.94
CA THR A 5 27.40 8.79 -15.19
C THR A 5 27.07 7.31 -14.93
N PRO A 6 26.57 6.55 -15.92
CA PRO A 6 26.33 5.11 -15.79
C PRO A 6 27.57 4.33 -15.37
N GLU A 7 28.74 4.65 -15.93
CA GLU A 7 30.00 3.95 -15.69
C GLU A 7 30.59 4.30 -14.32
N ALA A 8 30.36 5.52 -13.83
CA ALA A 8 30.71 5.91 -12.47
C ALA A 8 29.83 5.19 -11.44
N ALA A 9 28.51 5.22 -11.67
CA ALA A 9 27.53 4.53 -10.83
C ALA A 9 27.77 3.01 -10.79
N ARG A 10 27.96 2.39 -11.96
CA ARG A 10 28.24 0.95 -12.09
C ARG A 10 29.50 0.53 -11.36
N ARG A 11 30.64 1.21 -11.56
CA ARG A 11 31.89 0.90 -10.83
C ARG A 11 31.74 1.08 -9.32
N ARG A 12 30.92 2.03 -8.87
CA ARG A 12 30.60 2.21 -7.44
C ARG A 12 29.70 1.09 -6.90
N LEU A 13 28.72 0.61 -7.67
CA LEU A 13 27.91 -0.56 -7.28
C LEU A 13 28.74 -1.84 -7.25
N GLU A 14 29.57 -2.09 -8.27
CA GLU A 14 30.48 -3.23 -8.32
C GLU A 14 31.46 -3.20 -7.13
N ALA A 15 31.99 -2.02 -6.75
CA ALA A 15 32.80 -1.87 -5.54
C ALA A 15 31.99 -2.14 -4.24
N TYR A 16 30.78 -1.61 -4.13
CA TYR A 16 29.89 -1.76 -2.96
C TYR A 16 29.46 -3.23 -2.73
N LEU A 17 29.09 -3.94 -3.81
CA LEU A 17 28.72 -5.36 -3.73
C LEU A 17 29.93 -6.26 -3.42
N ASN A 18 31.13 -5.91 -3.92
CA ASN A 18 32.35 -6.66 -3.62
C ASN A 18 32.91 -6.38 -2.21
N SER A 19 32.81 -5.16 -1.70
CA SER A 19 33.26 -4.79 -0.35
C SER A 19 32.36 -5.39 0.74
N ARG A 20 31.06 -5.49 0.47
CA ARG A 20 30.07 -6.14 1.34
C ARG A 20 29.54 -7.43 0.71
N ARG A 21 30.24 -8.54 0.95
CA ARG A 21 29.73 -9.90 0.62
C ARG A 21 28.33 -10.19 1.20
N GLN A 22 27.89 -9.41 2.20
CA GLN A 22 26.61 -9.54 2.90
C GLN A 22 25.52 -8.57 2.41
N VAL A 23 25.67 -7.78 1.33
CA VAL A 23 24.58 -6.87 0.86
C VAL A 23 23.26 -7.61 0.68
N SER A 24 23.29 -8.80 0.07
CA SER A 24 22.08 -9.60 -0.15
C SER A 24 21.45 -10.06 1.17
N GLU A 25 22.27 -10.40 2.17
CA GLU A 25 21.83 -10.79 3.51
C GLU A 25 21.25 -9.59 4.27
N GLU A 26 21.92 -8.42 4.23
CA GLU A 26 21.44 -7.16 4.82
C GLU A 26 20.09 -6.73 4.22
N LEU A 27 19.92 -6.86 2.90
CA LEU A 27 18.67 -6.53 2.21
C LEU A 27 17.57 -7.56 2.50
N ALA A 28 17.89 -8.85 2.54
CA ALA A 28 16.93 -9.90 2.86
C ALA A 28 16.46 -9.78 4.32
N LEU A 29 17.36 -9.50 5.26
CA LEU A 29 17.03 -9.21 6.66
C LEU A 29 16.11 -7.98 6.78
N TYR A 30 16.43 -6.89 6.08
CA TYR A 30 15.60 -5.68 6.01
C TYR A 30 14.19 -5.97 5.45
N VAL A 31 14.06 -6.78 4.39
CA VAL A 31 12.75 -7.22 3.86
C VAL A 31 12.00 -8.09 4.88
N ARG A 32 12.67 -9.03 5.54
CA ARG A 32 12.10 -9.91 6.58
C ARG A 32 11.59 -9.12 7.79
N GLN A 33 12.31 -8.07 8.20
CA GLN A 33 11.93 -7.16 9.28
C GLN A 33 10.74 -6.27 8.89
N LEU A 34 10.77 -5.67 7.69
CA LEU A 34 9.68 -4.82 7.20
C LEU A 34 8.41 -5.59 6.90
N PHE A 35 8.52 -6.80 6.33
CA PHE A 35 7.40 -7.58 5.78
C PHE A 35 7.46 -9.06 6.20
N PRO A 36 7.08 -9.42 7.45
CA PRO A 36 7.10 -10.81 7.90
C PRO A 36 6.23 -11.77 7.07
N ARG A 37 5.18 -11.26 6.40
CA ARG A 37 4.37 -12.02 5.42
C ARG A 37 5.10 -12.38 4.12
N LEU A 38 6.29 -11.82 3.89
CA LEU A 38 7.18 -12.09 2.75
C LEU A 38 8.55 -12.61 3.24
N LYS A 39 8.61 -13.22 4.43
CA LYS A 39 9.87 -13.67 5.04
C LYS A 39 10.59 -14.71 4.18
N GLU A 40 9.85 -15.60 3.53
CA GLU A 40 10.38 -16.67 2.71
C GLU A 40 10.68 -16.16 1.29
N GLU A 41 9.83 -15.28 0.73
CA GLU A 41 10.05 -14.59 -0.56
C GLU A 41 11.14 -13.50 -0.50
N ALA A 42 11.76 -13.26 0.65
CA ALA A 42 12.72 -12.16 0.84
C ALA A 42 13.95 -12.25 -0.07
N GLU A 43 14.42 -13.46 -0.38
CA GLU A 43 15.58 -13.67 -1.26
C GLU A 43 15.21 -13.48 -2.74
N ASP A 44 14.02 -13.94 -3.17
CA ASP A 44 13.46 -13.63 -4.50
C ASP A 44 13.31 -12.10 -4.72
N ILE A 45 12.87 -11.38 -3.69
CA ILE A 45 12.73 -9.91 -3.72
C ILE A 45 14.09 -9.25 -3.92
N VAL A 46 15.12 -9.67 -3.18
CA VAL A 46 16.49 -9.13 -3.30
C VAL A 46 17.11 -9.47 -4.65
N GLN A 47 16.96 -10.72 -5.13
CA GLN A 47 17.44 -11.13 -6.44
C GLN A 47 16.77 -10.34 -7.57
N ALA A 48 15.45 -10.11 -7.50
CA ALA A 48 14.73 -9.29 -8.47
C ALA A 48 15.21 -7.82 -8.48
N VAL A 49 15.48 -7.24 -7.31
CA VAL A 49 16.02 -5.87 -7.19
C VAL A 49 17.42 -5.76 -7.76
N LEU A 50 18.33 -6.68 -7.42
CA LEU A 50 19.70 -6.68 -7.93
C LEU A 50 19.71 -6.89 -9.46
N ALA A 51 18.91 -7.82 -9.98
CA ALA A 51 18.75 -8.02 -11.42
C ALA A 51 18.22 -6.77 -12.14
N GLN A 52 17.22 -6.08 -11.56
CA GLN A 52 16.69 -4.83 -12.11
C GLN A 52 17.75 -3.72 -12.18
N VAL A 53 18.57 -3.56 -11.13
CA VAL A 53 19.64 -2.55 -11.11
C VAL A 53 20.77 -2.92 -12.07
N CYS A 54 21.17 -4.20 -12.13
CA CYS A 54 22.19 -4.66 -13.07
C CYS A 54 21.75 -4.45 -14.53
N ALA A 55 20.51 -4.77 -14.90
CA ALA A 55 19.98 -4.52 -16.24
C ALA A 55 20.06 -3.01 -16.61
N ALA A 56 19.57 -2.15 -15.73
CA ALA A 56 19.59 -0.69 -15.91
C ALA A 56 21.00 -0.04 -15.85
N LEU A 57 22.06 -0.83 -15.64
CA LEU A 57 23.48 -0.45 -15.73
C LEU A 57 24.24 -1.18 -16.86
N GLN A 58 23.58 -2.10 -17.57
CA GLN A 58 24.13 -2.85 -18.70
C GLN A 58 23.53 -2.38 -20.04
N GLU A 59 22.28 -1.93 -20.04
CA GLU A 59 21.59 -1.42 -21.23
C GLU A 59 22.23 -0.12 -21.74
N LYS A 60 22.69 -0.14 -23.00
CA LYS A 60 23.28 1.04 -23.66
C LYS A 60 22.21 2.07 -24.04
N THR A 61 21.88 2.93 -23.08
CA THR A 61 21.37 4.30 -23.28
C THR A 61 20.04 4.46 -24.04
N SER A 62 19.15 3.47 -24.03
CA SER A 62 17.77 3.62 -24.54
C SER A 62 16.67 3.44 -23.48
N ASP A 63 16.93 2.75 -22.36
CA ASP A 63 15.90 2.42 -21.38
C ASP A 63 15.63 3.57 -20.38
N HIS A 64 14.35 3.87 -20.17
CA HIS A 64 13.87 4.93 -19.28
C HIS A 64 14.12 4.65 -17.77
N ARG A 65 14.51 3.43 -17.39
CA ARG A 65 14.90 3.03 -16.03
C ARG A 65 16.16 3.76 -15.55
N TRP A 66 17.18 3.94 -16.39
CA TRP A 66 18.41 4.63 -15.97
C TRP A 66 18.17 6.08 -15.53
N PRO A 67 17.51 6.97 -16.31
CA PRO A 67 17.24 8.34 -15.88
C PRO A 67 16.39 8.46 -14.60
N ALA A 68 15.59 7.43 -14.26
CA ALA A 68 14.88 7.39 -12.97
C ALA A 68 15.82 7.03 -11.80
N MET A 69 16.74 6.08 -12.00
CA MET A 69 17.78 5.70 -11.03
C MET A 69 18.80 6.83 -10.81
N GLN A 70 19.35 7.40 -11.89
CA GLN A 70 20.32 8.49 -11.87
C GLN A 70 19.84 9.67 -11.01
N ARG A 71 18.61 10.15 -11.27
CA ARG A 71 18.00 11.26 -10.50
C ARG A 71 17.83 10.94 -9.02
N ARG A 72 17.57 9.68 -8.63
CA ARG A 72 17.45 9.30 -7.21
C ARG A 72 18.81 9.21 -6.52
N LEU A 73 19.82 8.62 -7.16
CA LEU A 73 21.19 8.61 -6.64
C LEU A 73 21.75 10.04 -6.51
N GLN A 74 21.51 10.89 -7.50
CA GLN A 74 21.91 12.31 -7.47
C GLN A 74 21.26 13.06 -6.29
N ILE A 75 20.00 12.78 -5.92
CA ILE A 75 19.37 13.38 -4.73
C ILE A 75 20.11 12.99 -3.45
N TYR A 76 20.46 11.71 -3.26
CA TYR A 76 21.20 11.26 -2.07
C TYR A 76 22.62 11.84 -2.01
N LEU A 77 23.33 11.90 -3.14
CA LEU A 77 24.67 12.52 -3.22
C LEU A 77 24.60 14.05 -3.01
N ASN A 78 23.54 14.72 -3.45
CA ASN A 78 23.29 16.14 -3.19
C ASN A 78 22.92 16.43 -1.72
N GLN A 79 22.50 15.42 -0.96
CA GLN A 79 22.32 15.49 0.50
C GLN A 79 23.62 15.22 1.27
N GLY A 80 24.77 15.13 0.59
CA GLY A 80 26.08 14.90 1.20
C GLY A 80 26.38 13.45 1.57
N MET A 81 25.52 12.50 1.17
CA MET A 81 25.78 11.07 1.40
C MET A 81 26.97 10.60 0.55
N ASP A 82 27.76 9.67 1.09
CA ASP A 82 28.74 8.92 0.32
C ASP A 82 28.06 7.92 -0.65
N TRP A 83 28.84 7.36 -1.58
CA TRP A 83 28.32 6.44 -2.59
C TRP A 83 27.77 5.13 -2.04
N ASP A 84 28.36 4.58 -0.98
CA ASP A 84 27.95 3.30 -0.40
C ASP A 84 26.65 3.50 0.40
N THR A 85 26.52 4.63 1.11
CA THR A 85 25.26 5.05 1.74
C THR A 85 24.18 5.35 0.71
N ALA A 86 24.48 6.08 -0.37
CA ALA A 86 23.51 6.35 -1.43
C ALA A 86 23.00 5.04 -2.10
N TRP A 87 23.90 4.09 -2.39
CA TRP A 87 23.52 2.78 -2.93
C TRP A 87 22.69 1.95 -1.94
N ARG A 88 23.09 1.90 -0.66
CA ARG A 88 22.36 1.23 0.42
C ARG A 88 20.94 1.76 0.58
N CYS A 89 20.76 3.08 0.60
CA CYS A 89 19.45 3.74 0.64
C CYS A 89 18.61 3.41 -0.60
N TYR A 90 19.20 3.47 -1.80
CA TYR A 90 18.51 3.17 -3.05
C TYR A 90 18.09 1.70 -3.17
N LEU A 91 18.94 0.75 -2.79
CA LEU A 91 18.63 -0.68 -2.82
C LEU A 91 17.58 -1.06 -1.78
N ARG A 92 17.66 -0.53 -0.55
CA ARG A 92 16.61 -0.69 0.47
C ARG A 92 15.27 -0.12 -0.02
N ARG A 93 15.28 1.06 -0.65
CA ARG A 93 14.08 1.60 -1.31
C ARG A 93 13.51 0.63 -2.34
N LEU A 94 14.31 0.14 -3.28
CA LEU A 94 13.82 -0.79 -4.32
C LEU A 94 13.27 -2.09 -3.71
N ALA A 95 13.92 -2.64 -2.68
CA ALA A 95 13.42 -3.81 -1.95
C ALA A 95 12.08 -3.54 -1.26
N ARG A 96 11.92 -2.37 -0.60
CA ARG A 96 10.63 -1.94 -0.03
C ARG A 96 9.55 -1.83 -1.11
N TRP A 97 9.85 -1.23 -2.26
CA TRP A 97 8.89 -1.09 -3.36
C TRP A 97 8.51 -2.45 -3.96
N ARG A 98 9.49 -3.32 -4.24
CA ARG A 98 9.22 -4.65 -4.78
C ARG A 98 8.41 -5.54 -3.83
N ALA A 99 8.65 -5.44 -2.52
CA ALA A 99 7.85 -6.09 -1.50
C ALA A 99 6.41 -5.53 -1.44
N MET A 100 6.23 -4.20 -1.47
CA MET A 100 4.90 -3.58 -1.56
C MET A 100 4.13 -4.03 -2.81
N ASP A 101 4.80 -4.17 -3.97
CA ASP A 101 4.16 -4.64 -5.19
C ASP A 101 3.75 -6.12 -5.13
N LEU A 102 4.52 -6.97 -4.42
CA LEU A 102 4.09 -8.35 -4.13
C LEU A 102 2.92 -8.40 -3.13
N LEU A 103 2.91 -7.54 -2.09
CA LEU A 103 1.78 -7.42 -1.18
C LEU A 103 0.52 -6.89 -1.88
N ARG A 104 0.64 -5.96 -2.83
CA ARG A 104 -0.44 -5.56 -3.73
C ARG A 104 -0.93 -6.73 -4.56
N CYS A 105 -0.02 -7.49 -5.18
CA CYS A 105 -0.40 -8.74 -5.85
C CYS A 105 -1.07 -9.77 -4.91
N GLN A 106 -0.95 -9.65 -3.57
CA GLN A 106 -1.80 -10.39 -2.61
C GLN A 106 -3.14 -9.68 -2.36
N GLU A 107 -3.17 -8.35 -2.14
CA GLU A 107 -4.35 -7.46 -2.03
C GLU A 107 -5.37 -7.73 -3.15
N GLY A 108 -4.91 -7.87 -4.40
CA GLY A 108 -5.78 -8.05 -5.56
C GLY A 108 -6.35 -9.46 -5.66
N ARG A 109 -5.53 -10.48 -5.35
CA ARG A 109 -6.01 -11.86 -5.20
C ARG A 109 -7.08 -11.95 -4.11
N ALA A 110 -6.93 -11.19 -3.03
CA ALA A 110 -7.89 -11.11 -1.93
C ALA A 110 -9.21 -10.43 -2.32
N LEU A 111 -9.15 -9.25 -2.94
CA LEU A 111 -10.36 -8.56 -3.43
C LEU A 111 -11.10 -9.42 -4.47
N VAL A 112 -10.39 -10.13 -5.35
CA VAL A 112 -10.97 -11.12 -6.28
C VAL A 112 -11.57 -12.34 -5.57
N ILE A 113 -11.01 -12.77 -4.45
CA ILE A 113 -11.59 -13.83 -3.59
C ILE A 113 -12.90 -13.30 -2.97
N LEU A 114 -12.84 -12.22 -2.19
CA LEU A 114 -13.99 -11.64 -1.49
C LEU A 114 -15.16 -11.29 -2.44
N SER A 115 -14.87 -10.76 -3.63
CA SER A 115 -15.90 -10.42 -4.62
C SER A 115 -16.45 -11.62 -5.41
N THR A 116 -15.93 -12.85 -5.23
CA THR A 116 -16.50 -14.06 -5.85
C THR A 116 -17.09 -15.07 -4.86
N TYR A 117 -16.77 -15.01 -3.57
CA TYR A 117 -17.43 -15.86 -2.57
C TYR A 117 -18.76 -15.21 -2.14
N PRO A 118 -19.93 -15.84 -2.38
CA PRO A 118 -21.16 -15.39 -1.74
C PRO A 118 -21.07 -15.57 -0.22
N ASN A 119 -21.78 -14.74 0.53
CA ASN A 119 -21.75 -14.73 2.00
C ASN A 119 -22.48 -15.97 2.57
N THR A 120 -21.78 -17.09 2.73
CA THR A 120 -22.35 -18.37 3.19
C THR A 120 -22.20 -18.56 4.71
N ASP A 121 -22.85 -17.71 5.49
CA ASP A 121 -23.04 -17.88 6.94
C ASP A 121 -24.46 -18.44 7.23
N ALA A 122 -24.70 -19.69 6.82
CA ALA A 122 -25.88 -20.47 7.24
C ALA A 122 -25.60 -21.98 7.15
N THR A 123 -25.88 -22.71 8.24
CA THR A 123 -25.70 -24.17 8.37
C THR A 123 -26.50 -24.95 7.33
N SER A 124 -25.87 -25.81 6.52
CA SER A 124 -26.56 -26.73 5.60
C SER A 124 -25.70 -27.95 5.22
N PRO A 125 -26.33 -29.11 4.91
CA PRO A 125 -25.64 -30.36 4.57
C PRO A 125 -25.12 -30.39 3.11
N PRO A 126 -24.23 -31.34 2.77
CA PRO A 126 -23.70 -31.48 1.40
C PRO A 126 -24.74 -32.06 0.43
N VAL A 127 -24.97 -31.38 -0.69
CA VAL A 127 -25.85 -31.81 -1.80
C VAL A 127 -25.20 -31.44 -3.15
N GLU A 128 -25.59 -32.13 -4.21
CA GLU A 128 -24.98 -32.17 -5.55
C GLU A 128 -25.33 -30.97 -6.45
N PHE A 129 -24.55 -30.74 -7.52
CA PHE A 129 -24.66 -29.56 -8.40
C PHE A 129 -24.52 -29.92 -9.90
N PRO A 130 -25.27 -29.23 -10.78
CA PRO A 130 -24.89 -29.04 -12.18
C PRO A 130 -24.97 -27.59 -12.68
N GLY A 131 -24.00 -27.20 -13.52
CA GLY A 131 -24.21 -26.37 -14.71
C GLY A 131 -24.53 -24.87 -14.58
N ASP A 132 -23.51 -24.03 -14.43
CA ASP A 132 -23.18 -23.04 -15.49
C ASP A 132 -21.71 -22.57 -15.37
N VAL A 133 -21.07 -22.19 -16.47
CA VAL A 133 -19.66 -21.73 -16.48
C VAL A 133 -19.53 -20.50 -17.39
N PRO A 134 -19.04 -19.34 -16.89
CA PRO A 134 -18.87 -18.15 -17.71
C PRO A 134 -17.92 -18.41 -18.89
N ALA A 135 -18.20 -17.79 -20.02
CA ALA A 135 -17.53 -18.11 -21.27
C ALA A 135 -16.02 -17.76 -21.21
N PRO A 136 -15.14 -18.46 -21.96
CA PRO A 136 -13.70 -18.24 -21.86
C PRO A 136 -13.25 -16.80 -22.16
N ASP A 137 -13.98 -16.10 -23.03
CA ASP A 137 -13.84 -14.68 -23.32
C ASP A 137 -14.33 -13.79 -22.16
N GLU A 138 -15.43 -14.11 -21.47
CA GLU A 138 -15.81 -13.41 -20.23
C GLU A 138 -14.72 -13.55 -19.15
N ILE A 139 -14.11 -14.73 -19.03
CA ILE A 139 -13.01 -14.99 -18.09
C ILE A 139 -11.77 -14.15 -18.44
N VAL A 140 -11.44 -14.01 -19.74
CA VAL A 140 -10.33 -13.17 -20.21
C VAL A 140 -10.65 -11.68 -20.08
N ILE A 141 -11.83 -11.23 -20.48
CA ILE A 141 -12.28 -9.84 -20.34
C ILE A 141 -12.30 -9.42 -18.87
N GLU A 142 -12.78 -10.27 -17.97
CA GLU A 142 -12.76 -10.02 -16.53
C GLU A 142 -11.32 -10.04 -15.97
N ALA A 143 -10.42 -10.86 -16.51
CA ALA A 143 -9.00 -10.85 -16.13
C ALA A 143 -8.28 -9.57 -16.59
N GLU A 144 -8.43 -9.16 -17.86
CA GLU A 144 -7.88 -7.90 -18.38
C GLU A 144 -8.50 -6.68 -17.68
N ARG A 145 -9.81 -6.71 -17.39
CA ARG A 145 -10.51 -5.68 -16.58
C ARG A 145 -9.88 -5.56 -15.19
N ARG A 146 -9.50 -6.68 -14.57
CA ARG A 146 -8.83 -6.70 -13.25
C ARG A 146 -7.36 -6.28 -13.32
N GLU A 147 -6.67 -6.55 -14.43
CA GLU A 147 -5.34 -5.99 -14.72
C GLU A 147 -5.41 -4.47 -14.91
N ARG A 148 -6.49 -3.96 -15.52
CA ARG A 148 -6.79 -2.53 -15.69
C ARG A 148 -7.30 -1.84 -14.42
N GLN A 149 -7.68 -2.56 -13.36
CA GLN A 149 -8.23 -2.01 -12.10
C GLN A 149 -7.17 -1.42 -11.13
N VAL A 150 -5.95 -1.16 -11.60
CA VAL A 150 -4.78 -0.88 -10.77
C VAL A 150 -4.69 0.60 -10.34
N ARG A 151 -5.60 0.99 -9.44
CA ARG A 151 -5.26 1.82 -8.27
C ARG A 151 -5.78 1.13 -7.02
N TRP A 152 -4.85 0.48 -6.33
CA TRP A 152 -5.06 -0.31 -5.12
C TRP A 152 -5.70 0.54 -4.00
N LEU A 153 -6.36 -0.09 -3.04
CA LEU A 153 -6.82 0.64 -1.84
C LEU A 153 -5.60 1.25 -1.12
N SER A 154 -4.45 0.56 -1.19
CA SER A 154 -3.15 1.07 -0.75
C SER A 154 -2.60 2.28 -1.52
N ASP A 155 -2.96 2.49 -2.79
CA ASP A 155 -2.64 3.71 -3.53
C ASP A 155 -3.58 4.86 -3.19
N ILE A 156 -4.87 4.57 -3.01
CA ILE A 156 -5.87 5.60 -2.68
C ILE A 156 -5.59 6.19 -1.29
N PHE A 157 -5.20 5.36 -0.32
CA PHE A 157 -4.72 5.84 0.98
C PHE A 157 -3.38 6.58 0.90
N ARG A 158 -2.45 6.16 0.04
CA ARG A 158 -1.21 6.92 -0.19
C ARG A 158 -1.48 8.30 -0.77
N SER A 159 -2.35 8.41 -1.77
CA SER A 159 -2.76 9.71 -2.31
C SER A 159 -3.60 10.52 -1.31
N PHE A 160 -4.30 9.91 -0.36
CA PHE A 160 -4.93 10.63 0.77
C PHE A 160 -3.88 11.23 1.71
N VAL A 161 -2.82 10.48 2.05
CA VAL A 161 -1.69 11.02 2.82
C VAL A 161 -0.98 12.13 2.06
N GLU A 162 -0.64 11.91 0.78
CA GLU A 162 -0.03 12.94 -0.08
C GLU A 162 -0.91 14.20 -0.14
N TRP A 163 -2.23 14.06 -0.27
CA TRP A 163 -3.18 15.18 -0.22
C TRP A 163 -3.13 15.91 1.14
N CYS A 164 -3.21 15.19 2.25
CA CYS A 164 -3.07 15.76 3.61
C CYS A 164 -1.74 16.48 3.83
N GLU A 165 -0.64 15.96 3.27
CA GLU A 165 0.71 16.51 3.42
C GLU A 165 0.98 17.71 2.50
N HIS A 166 0.36 17.79 1.32
CA HIS A 166 0.38 19.00 0.49
C HIS A 166 -0.54 20.10 1.04
N HIS A 167 -1.67 19.73 1.65
CA HIS A 167 -2.57 20.68 2.33
C HIS A 167 -2.09 20.97 3.77
N ALA A 168 -0.78 21.24 3.93
CA ALA A 168 -0.03 21.34 5.19
C ALA A 168 -0.47 22.45 6.17
N ASN A 169 -1.54 23.19 5.86
CA ASN A 169 -2.33 23.89 6.87
C ASN A 169 -2.72 22.90 7.99
N ARG A 170 -2.87 23.37 9.23
CA ARG A 170 -3.15 22.50 10.40
C ARG A 170 -4.30 21.50 10.18
N SER A 171 -5.28 21.84 9.35
CA SER A 171 -6.40 20.99 8.98
C SER A 171 -6.02 19.71 8.22
N GLY A 172 -5.03 19.75 7.31
CA GLY A 172 -4.64 18.57 6.50
C GLY A 172 -4.00 17.48 7.35
N LEU A 173 -3.01 17.86 8.15
CA LEU A 173 -2.29 16.97 9.06
C LEU A 173 -3.19 16.43 10.17
N LEU A 174 -4.04 17.28 10.76
CA LEU A 174 -5.08 16.84 11.71
C LEU A 174 -6.07 15.86 11.07
N THR A 175 -6.43 16.05 9.79
CA THR A 175 -7.33 15.14 9.07
C THR A 175 -6.72 13.76 8.89
N LYS A 176 -5.42 13.68 8.57
CA LYS A 176 -4.66 12.42 8.52
C LYS A 176 -4.64 11.73 9.89
N GLU A 177 -4.24 12.45 10.94
CA GLU A 177 -4.10 11.87 12.29
C GLU A 177 -5.44 11.39 12.88
N VAL A 178 -6.49 12.22 12.80
CA VAL A 178 -7.86 11.84 13.23
C VAL A 178 -8.37 10.63 12.45
N TYR A 179 -8.12 10.59 11.14
CA TYR A 179 -8.58 9.47 10.32
C TYR A 179 -7.81 8.18 10.62
N GLU A 180 -6.49 8.23 10.77
CA GLU A 180 -5.69 7.04 11.13
C GLU A 180 -6.06 6.52 12.52
N ARG A 181 -6.18 7.39 13.53
CA ARG A 181 -6.69 7.02 14.86
C ARG A 181 -8.04 6.30 14.77
N ARG A 182 -8.95 6.79 13.91
CA ARG A 182 -10.26 6.17 13.73
C ARG A 182 -10.24 4.85 12.97
N VAL A 183 -9.34 4.67 12.00
CA VAL A 183 -9.15 3.38 11.30
C VAL A 183 -8.51 2.34 12.22
N ARG A 184 -7.60 2.77 13.10
CA ARG A 184 -7.01 1.94 14.19
C ARG A 184 -7.97 1.70 15.37
N GLY A 185 -9.27 1.93 15.18
CA GLY A 185 -10.33 1.56 16.13
C GLY A 185 -10.58 2.52 17.30
N GLN A 186 -9.77 3.57 17.48
CA GLN A 186 -9.93 4.53 18.59
C GLN A 186 -11.32 5.19 18.55
N LYS A 187 -11.97 5.39 19.71
CA LYS A 187 -13.30 6.01 19.78
C LYS A 187 -13.18 7.52 19.56
N ALA A 188 -14.26 8.14 19.08
CA ALA A 188 -14.24 9.57 18.77
C ALA A 188 -13.95 10.42 20.03
N ASP A 189 -14.44 10.00 21.19
CA ASP A 189 -14.25 10.70 22.46
C ASP A 189 -12.78 10.60 22.96
N ASP A 190 -12.13 9.44 22.81
CA ASP A 190 -10.69 9.29 23.10
C ASP A 190 -9.83 10.15 22.15
N ILE A 191 -10.22 10.27 20.87
CA ILE A 191 -9.55 11.14 19.88
C ILE A 191 -9.72 12.63 20.24
N VAL A 192 -10.90 13.02 20.74
CA VAL A 192 -11.15 14.38 21.25
C VAL A 192 -10.21 14.72 22.40
N GLN A 193 -10.02 13.79 23.34
CA GLN A 193 -9.12 13.96 24.47
C GLN A 193 -7.65 14.06 24.02
N ALA A 194 -7.20 13.10 23.20
CA ALA A 194 -5.80 13.01 22.74
C ALA A 194 -5.35 14.19 21.88
N LEU A 195 -6.27 14.79 21.10
CA LEU A 195 -5.97 15.89 20.17
C LEU A 195 -6.48 17.26 20.66
N HIS A 196 -6.98 17.33 21.89
CA HIS A 196 -7.55 18.53 22.52
C HIS A 196 -8.60 19.25 21.63
N LEU A 197 -9.48 18.47 21.00
CA LEU A 197 -10.52 18.99 20.09
C LEU A 197 -11.75 19.45 20.87
N SER A 198 -12.52 20.38 20.30
CA SER A 198 -13.64 21.01 21.00
C SER A 198 -14.88 20.12 21.18
N SER A 199 -15.05 19.06 20.36
CA SER A 199 -16.17 18.13 20.48
C SER A 199 -15.99 16.87 19.61
N ARG A 200 -16.70 15.79 19.97
CA ARG A 200 -16.84 14.59 19.13
C ARG A 200 -17.42 14.90 17.75
N ASN A 201 -18.36 15.83 17.64
CA ASN A 201 -18.92 16.27 16.36
C ASN A 201 -17.83 16.79 15.40
N HIS A 202 -16.74 17.37 15.91
CA HIS A 202 -15.62 17.79 15.08
C HIS A 202 -14.85 16.57 14.51
N VAL A 203 -14.59 15.56 15.34
CA VAL A 203 -13.98 14.29 14.90
C VAL A 203 -14.86 13.59 13.86
N ASP A 204 -16.14 13.41 14.13
CA ASP A 204 -17.07 12.74 13.20
C ASP A 204 -17.21 13.52 11.87
N GLN A 205 -17.13 14.86 11.89
CA GLN A 205 -17.04 15.67 10.66
C GLN A 205 -15.72 15.47 9.89
N ILE A 206 -14.56 15.44 10.56
CA ILE A 206 -13.26 15.22 9.92
C ILE A 206 -13.22 13.83 9.27
N VAL A 207 -13.65 12.79 10.01
CA VAL A 207 -13.78 11.42 9.49
C VAL A 207 -14.74 11.37 8.30
N LYS A 208 -15.87 12.08 8.34
CA LYS A 208 -16.80 12.19 7.20
C LYS A 208 -16.12 12.81 5.97
N ARG A 209 -15.40 13.92 6.11
CA ARG A 209 -14.69 14.59 5.00
C ARG A 209 -13.63 13.69 4.38
N ALA A 210 -12.81 13.03 5.20
CA ALA A 210 -11.81 12.07 4.74
C ALA A 210 -12.45 10.88 3.99
N ARG A 211 -13.52 10.28 4.54
CA ARG A 211 -14.29 9.21 3.86
C ARG A 211 -14.89 9.69 2.54
N SER A 212 -15.47 10.90 2.48
CA SER A 212 -15.99 11.47 1.23
C SER A 212 -14.89 11.64 0.18
N TRP A 213 -13.71 12.15 0.54
CA TRP A 213 -12.57 12.28 -0.36
C TRP A 213 -12.10 10.92 -0.89
N ILE A 214 -11.97 9.92 -0.01
CA ILE A 214 -11.57 8.56 -0.38
C ILE A 214 -12.60 7.93 -1.33
N LEU A 215 -13.89 8.02 -1.02
CA LEU A 215 -14.97 7.53 -1.88
C LEU A 215 -15.01 8.25 -3.24
N GLU A 216 -14.65 9.53 -3.29
CA GLU A 216 -14.52 10.28 -4.55
C GLU A 216 -13.33 9.78 -5.39
N GLN A 217 -12.18 9.47 -4.78
CA GLN A 217 -11.06 8.86 -5.51
C GLN A 217 -11.41 7.45 -5.99
N ILE A 218 -12.06 6.63 -5.16
CA ILE A 218 -12.52 5.29 -5.58
C ILE A 218 -13.44 5.46 -6.80
N ARG A 219 -14.45 6.35 -6.77
CA ARG A 219 -15.33 6.61 -7.93
C ARG A 219 -14.60 7.08 -9.21
N LYS A 220 -13.46 7.77 -9.08
CA LYS A 220 -12.67 8.24 -10.24
C LYS A 220 -11.79 7.17 -10.88
N PHE A 221 -11.38 6.15 -10.13
CA PHE A 221 -10.44 5.12 -10.61
C PHE A 221 -11.05 3.72 -10.70
N ASP A 222 -12.07 3.42 -9.90
CA ASP A 222 -12.85 2.17 -9.93
C ASP A 222 -13.96 2.26 -10.99
N VAL A 223 -13.55 2.32 -12.25
CA VAL A 223 -14.41 2.44 -13.46
C VAL A 223 -15.48 1.34 -13.54
N HIS A 224 -15.30 0.23 -12.81
CA HIS A 224 -16.22 -0.91 -12.79
C HIS A 224 -16.72 -1.29 -11.39
N GLU A 225 -16.65 -0.35 -10.44
CA GLU A 225 -17.27 -0.40 -9.11
C GLU A 225 -16.93 -1.66 -8.29
N SER A 226 -15.75 -2.27 -8.48
CA SER A 226 -15.36 -3.52 -7.82
C SER A 226 -14.98 -3.34 -6.35
N VAL A 227 -14.38 -2.21 -5.99
CA VAL A 227 -14.11 -1.84 -4.58
C VAL A 227 -15.44 -1.56 -3.90
N PHE A 228 -16.38 -0.92 -4.59
CA PHE A 228 -17.74 -0.70 -4.10
C PHE A 228 -18.54 -2.00 -3.93
N ILE A 229 -18.48 -2.92 -4.89
CA ILE A 229 -19.09 -4.25 -4.79
C ILE A 229 -18.47 -5.07 -3.64
N THR A 230 -17.20 -4.86 -3.31
CA THR A 230 -16.55 -5.50 -2.16
C THR A 230 -16.93 -4.84 -0.83
N LEU A 231 -17.06 -3.50 -0.80
CA LEU A 231 -17.46 -2.71 0.37
C LEU A 231 -18.90 -2.95 0.83
N PHE A 232 -19.82 -3.12 -0.12
CA PHE A 232 -21.27 -3.15 0.14
C PHE A 232 -21.94 -4.46 -0.31
N GLY A 233 -21.20 -5.41 -0.90
CA GLY A 233 -21.78 -6.57 -1.60
C GLY A 233 -22.49 -6.16 -2.90
N ARG A 234 -22.72 -7.12 -3.83
CA ARG A 234 -23.41 -6.82 -5.10
C ARG A 234 -24.80 -6.22 -4.90
N GLU A 235 -25.59 -6.79 -4.00
CA GLU A 235 -26.98 -6.36 -3.76
C GLU A 235 -27.08 -5.00 -3.09
N ALA A 236 -26.43 -4.80 -1.93
CA ALA A 236 -26.50 -3.52 -1.23
C ALA A 236 -25.64 -2.43 -1.93
N PHE A 237 -24.66 -2.77 -2.78
CA PHE A 237 -24.12 -1.80 -3.73
C PHE A 237 -25.12 -1.41 -4.82
N ALA A 238 -25.82 -2.37 -5.44
CA ALA A 238 -26.86 -2.05 -6.43
C ALA A 238 -27.98 -1.20 -5.80
N GLN A 239 -28.36 -1.50 -4.55
CA GLN A 239 -29.28 -0.69 -3.75
C GLN A 239 -28.70 0.71 -3.47
N TYR A 240 -27.43 0.82 -3.06
CA TYR A 240 -26.74 2.10 -2.87
C TYR A 240 -26.68 2.93 -4.16
N LYS A 241 -26.44 2.31 -5.32
CA LYS A 241 -26.41 2.97 -6.62
C LYS A 241 -27.79 3.48 -7.03
N ARG A 242 -28.86 2.70 -6.81
CA ARG A 242 -30.26 3.15 -6.95
C ARG A 242 -30.55 4.34 -6.01
N ASN A 243 -30.26 4.20 -4.72
CA ASN A 243 -30.48 5.21 -3.69
C ASN A 243 -29.66 6.50 -3.91
N SER A 244 -28.51 6.40 -4.58
CA SER A 244 -27.66 7.54 -4.97
C SER A 244 -28.18 8.27 -6.21
N ALA A 245 -29.03 7.62 -7.01
CA ALA A 245 -29.66 8.20 -8.19
C ALA A 245 -31.04 8.80 -7.88
N ASN A 246 -31.83 8.21 -6.97
CA ASN A 246 -33.07 8.75 -6.40
C ASN A 246 -33.49 8.02 -5.11
N ILE A 247 -34.40 8.60 -4.34
CA ILE A 247 -35.00 8.06 -3.10
C ILE A 247 -36.51 7.82 -3.34
N PRO A 248 -37.17 6.73 -2.86
CA PRO A 248 -36.74 5.40 -2.38
C PRO A 248 -37.28 4.29 -3.36
N ARG A 249 -37.72 3.04 -3.07
CA ARG A 249 -37.85 2.11 -1.90
C ARG A 249 -37.92 0.66 -2.46
N ALA A 250 -37.37 -0.35 -1.76
CA ALA A 250 -37.66 -1.80 -1.88
C ALA A 250 -37.37 -2.47 -3.26
N GLU A 251 -37.28 -3.80 -3.43
CA GLU A 251 -37.09 -4.93 -2.49
C GLU A 251 -36.06 -5.96 -3.06
N SER A 252 -36.10 -7.25 -2.69
CA SER A 252 -35.02 -8.26 -2.78
C SER A 252 -34.92 -9.09 -4.09
N ALA A 253 -33.74 -9.72 -4.33
CA ALA A 253 -33.54 -11.00 -5.05
C ALA A 253 -32.04 -11.46 -4.98
N ALA A 254 -31.79 -12.78 -4.92
CA ALA A 254 -30.47 -13.38 -4.61
C ALA A 254 -29.73 -14.08 -5.80
N PRO A 255 -28.43 -14.44 -5.69
CA PRO A 255 -27.63 -15.02 -6.79
C PRO A 255 -27.06 -16.45 -6.56
N THR A 256 -26.67 -17.13 -7.65
CA THR A 256 -26.05 -18.47 -7.71
C THR A 256 -24.51 -18.44 -7.84
N SER A 257 -23.84 -19.61 -7.75
CA SER A 257 -22.37 -19.73 -7.77
C SER A 257 -21.84 -21.09 -8.28
N ASN A 258 -20.66 -21.10 -8.94
CA ASN A 258 -19.45 -21.79 -8.46
C ASN A 258 -18.18 -21.56 -9.32
N LYS A 259 -17.04 -22.18 -8.93
CA LYS A 259 -15.70 -22.03 -9.55
C LYS A 259 -14.94 -23.37 -9.69
N LEU A 260 -13.97 -23.41 -10.60
CA LEU A 260 -13.05 -24.53 -10.85
C LEU A 260 -11.73 -24.44 -10.04
N GLY A 261 -11.01 -25.56 -9.91
CA GLY A 261 -9.62 -25.66 -9.42
C GLY A 261 -8.60 -25.76 -10.58
N PRO A 262 -7.44 -26.43 -10.45
CA PRO A 262 -6.71 -26.86 -9.25
C PRO A 262 -5.43 -26.00 -9.02
N LYS A 263 -4.61 -26.32 -7.99
CA LYS A 263 -3.50 -25.46 -7.53
C LYS A 263 -2.10 -26.00 -7.90
N LYS A 264 -1.23 -25.15 -8.45
CA LYS A 264 0.24 -25.31 -8.38
C LYS A 264 0.75 -24.79 -7.03
N ASN A 265 1.91 -25.28 -6.57
CA ASN A 265 2.57 -24.83 -5.34
C ASN A 265 2.78 -23.31 -5.34
N ARG A 266 1.96 -22.63 -4.55
CA ARG A 266 2.06 -21.21 -4.19
C ARG A 266 1.70 -21.11 -2.72
N ILE A 267 2.47 -20.35 -1.96
CA ILE A 267 2.15 -19.99 -0.57
C ILE A 267 0.69 -19.47 -0.56
N PRO A 268 -0.18 -19.95 0.36
CA PRO A 268 -1.58 -19.57 0.35
C PRO A 268 -1.69 -18.05 0.49
N ALA A 269 -2.29 -17.39 -0.51
CA ALA A 269 -2.57 -15.97 -0.43
C ALA A 269 -3.42 -15.72 0.84
N PRO A 270 -3.14 -14.65 1.61
CA PRO A 270 -3.82 -14.41 2.87
C PRO A 270 -5.34 -14.47 2.71
N ILE A 271 -5.99 -15.27 3.56
CA ILE A 271 -7.44 -15.52 3.49
C ILE A 271 -8.14 -14.45 4.31
N PHE A 272 -8.38 -13.31 3.67
CA PHE A 272 -9.26 -12.27 4.18
C PHE A 272 -10.70 -12.79 4.16
N ARG A 273 -11.43 -12.54 5.25
CA ARG A 273 -12.84 -12.93 5.43
C ARG A 273 -13.77 -11.72 5.36
N ARG A 274 -13.27 -10.53 5.70
CA ARG A 274 -14.02 -9.27 5.75
C ARG A 274 -13.21 -8.11 5.19
N PHE A 275 -13.86 -6.97 4.96
CA PHE A 275 -13.19 -5.77 4.45
C PHE A 275 -12.27 -5.13 5.51
N GLU A 276 -12.59 -5.28 6.79
CA GLU A 276 -11.75 -4.86 7.92
C GLU A 276 -10.37 -5.54 7.87
N ASP A 277 -10.32 -6.83 7.51
CA ASP A 277 -9.07 -7.57 7.37
C ASP A 277 -8.17 -6.97 6.26
N VAL A 278 -8.80 -6.47 5.17
CA VAL A 278 -8.11 -5.84 4.05
C VAL A 278 -7.63 -4.43 4.43
N LEU A 279 -8.44 -3.66 5.15
CA LEU A 279 -8.03 -2.37 5.71
C LEU A 279 -6.82 -2.52 6.63
N ASP A 280 -6.86 -3.48 7.56
CA ASP A 280 -5.77 -3.73 8.50
C ASP A 280 -4.45 -4.04 7.76
N PHE A 281 -4.50 -4.95 6.78
CA PHE A 281 -3.35 -5.30 5.94
C PHE A 281 -2.82 -4.11 5.12
N VAL A 282 -3.72 -3.33 4.49
CA VAL A 282 -3.34 -2.15 3.72
C VAL A 282 -2.69 -1.07 4.59
N VAL A 283 -3.14 -0.89 5.83
CA VAL A 283 -2.58 0.08 6.78
C VAL A 283 -1.29 -0.42 7.44
N ASN A 284 -1.26 -1.66 7.93
CA ASN A 284 -0.18 -2.18 8.79
C ASN A 284 0.93 -2.90 8.03
N GLU A 285 0.61 -3.59 6.92
CA GLU A 285 1.58 -4.43 6.20
C GLU A 285 2.09 -3.74 4.92
N ILE A 286 1.23 -3.00 4.20
CA ILE A 286 1.63 -2.17 3.05
C ILE A 286 2.08 -0.76 3.49
N GLY A 287 1.58 -0.26 4.63
CA GLY A 287 1.91 1.08 5.11
C GLY A 287 1.23 2.20 4.33
N ALA A 288 -0.03 2.00 3.92
CA ALA A 288 -0.71 2.96 3.06
C ALA A 288 -1.03 4.31 3.74
N LEU A 289 -0.98 4.37 5.07
CA LEU A 289 -1.07 5.62 5.85
C LEU A 289 0.30 6.17 6.30
N CYS A 290 1.41 5.54 5.92
CA CYS A 290 2.75 6.04 6.23
C CYS A 290 2.98 7.44 5.66
N PRO A 291 3.65 8.35 6.40
CA PRO A 291 4.10 9.63 5.86
C PRO A 291 5.02 9.45 4.66
N SER A 292 5.13 10.50 3.82
CA SER A 292 6.15 10.52 2.78
C SER A 292 7.57 10.45 3.37
N GLU A 293 8.49 9.80 2.66
CA GLU A 293 9.91 9.64 3.03
C GLU A 293 10.58 10.98 3.38
N GLU A 294 10.24 12.03 2.64
CA GLU A 294 10.73 13.39 2.86
C GLU A 294 10.27 13.94 4.22
N ARG A 295 8.97 13.82 4.52
CA ARG A 295 8.39 14.23 5.79
C ARG A 295 8.89 13.40 6.97
N LEU A 296 9.16 12.10 6.75
CA LEU A 296 9.78 11.22 7.74
C LEU A 296 11.24 11.60 8.03
N ARG A 297 12.03 11.98 7.01
CA ARG A 297 13.39 12.54 7.17
C ARG A 297 13.37 13.88 7.92
N GLN A 298 12.40 14.75 7.63
CA GLN A 298 12.22 16.02 8.36
C GLN A 298 11.86 15.81 9.84
N TYR A 299 11.01 14.83 10.15
CA TYR A 299 10.73 14.41 11.53
C TYR A 299 11.96 13.78 12.21
N ALA A 300 12.76 12.97 11.50
CA ALA A 300 13.99 12.40 12.04
C ALA A 300 14.97 13.49 12.54
N ALA A 301 15.12 14.56 11.76
CA ALA A 301 15.94 15.73 12.11
C ALA A 301 15.32 16.65 13.18
N ASN A 302 14.00 16.61 13.40
CA ASN A 302 13.31 17.48 14.36
C ASN A 302 12.06 16.82 14.98
N ARG A 303 12.26 15.81 15.83
CA ARG A 303 11.17 15.04 16.44
C ARG A 303 10.25 15.85 17.35
N THR A 304 10.75 16.95 17.94
CA THR A 304 9.99 17.82 18.85
C THR A 304 9.07 18.81 18.12
N GLY A 305 9.31 19.05 16.82
CA GLY A 305 8.54 19.98 16.00
C GLY A 305 7.02 19.76 16.06
N ARG A 306 6.27 20.82 16.36
CA ARG A 306 4.79 20.78 16.49
C ARG A 306 4.07 20.37 15.20
N ASN A 307 4.73 20.49 14.05
CA ASN A 307 4.17 20.18 12.74
C ASN A 307 4.20 18.67 12.40
N PHE A 308 4.66 17.81 13.32
CA PHE A 308 4.80 16.35 13.13
C PHE A 308 3.95 15.52 14.11
N SER A 309 2.81 16.02 14.61
CA SER A 309 1.93 15.23 15.49
C SER A 309 1.45 13.94 14.81
N ASP A 310 1.10 14.03 13.52
CA ASP A 310 0.69 12.89 12.69
C ASP A 310 1.77 11.80 12.63
N ILE A 311 3.05 12.19 12.47
CA ILE A 311 4.17 11.25 12.44
C ILE A 311 4.48 10.72 13.83
N ARG A 312 4.41 11.57 14.87
CA ARG A 312 4.63 11.14 16.26
C ARG A 312 3.59 10.10 16.66
N TYR A 313 2.31 10.31 16.35
CA TYR A 313 1.27 9.31 16.51
C TYR A 313 1.60 8.03 15.73
N HIS A 314 1.88 8.14 14.44
CA HIS A 314 2.13 7.01 13.54
C HIS A 314 3.33 6.14 13.97
N VAL A 315 4.37 6.75 14.54
CA VAL A 315 5.64 6.10 14.90
C VAL A 315 5.69 5.68 16.38
N GLU A 316 5.29 6.55 17.31
CA GLU A 316 5.48 6.33 18.75
C GLU A 316 4.28 5.65 19.42
N GLU A 317 3.05 6.11 19.13
CA GLU A 317 1.81 5.54 19.68
C GLU A 317 1.36 4.30 18.87
N ALA A 318 1.21 4.45 17.55
CA ALA A 318 0.72 3.42 16.64
C ALA A 318 1.80 2.43 16.18
N LYS A 319 3.08 2.72 16.47
CA LYS A 319 4.23 1.83 16.30
C LYS A 319 4.34 1.21 14.89
N CYS A 320 4.19 2.03 13.85
CA CYS A 320 4.28 1.54 12.48
C CYS A 320 5.68 0.99 12.18
N ARG A 321 5.77 -0.34 12.11
CA ARG A 321 6.99 -1.14 11.85
C ARG A 321 7.78 -0.61 10.65
N LEU A 322 7.08 -0.20 9.59
CA LEU A 322 7.70 0.27 8.35
C LEU A 322 8.44 1.60 8.56
N CYS A 323 7.84 2.56 9.28
CA CYS A 323 8.48 3.84 9.57
C CYS A 323 9.50 3.77 10.70
N LEU A 324 9.34 2.86 11.67
CA LEU A 324 10.34 2.60 12.71
C LEU A 324 11.66 2.08 12.08
N VAL A 325 11.59 1.01 11.28
CA VAL A 325 12.76 0.45 10.59
C VAL A 325 13.37 1.45 9.59
N GLU A 326 12.56 2.30 8.95
CA GLU A 326 13.11 3.39 8.13
C GLU A 326 13.85 4.44 8.96
N LEU A 327 13.31 4.88 10.11
CA LEU A 327 13.97 5.83 11.01
C LEU A 327 15.26 5.26 11.64
N GLU A 328 15.28 3.97 11.99
CA GLU A 328 16.47 3.25 12.44
C GLU A 328 17.53 3.12 11.33
N SER A 329 17.11 3.17 10.06
CA SER A 329 17.99 3.08 8.89
C SER A 329 18.55 4.43 8.40
N MET A 330 18.01 5.55 8.89
CA MET A 330 18.51 6.89 8.55
C MET A 330 19.81 7.18 9.32
N PRO A 331 20.78 7.88 8.70
CA PRO A 331 21.95 8.34 9.43
C PRO A 331 21.52 9.32 10.54
N SER A 332 22.11 9.18 11.73
CA SER A 332 22.03 10.22 12.75
C SER A 332 22.66 11.51 12.22
N ALA A 333 21.96 12.62 12.42
CA ALA A 333 22.41 13.97 12.06
C ALA A 333 23.36 14.57 13.10
#